data_AF-A0A930WD19-F1
#
_entry.id   AF-A0A930WD19-F1
#
_cell.length_a   1.000
_cell.length_b   1.000
_cell.length_c   1.000
_cell.angle_alpha   90.00
_cell.angle_beta   90.00
_cell.angle_gamma   90.00
#
_symmetry.space_group_name_H-M   'P 1'
#
loop_
_entity.id
_entity.type
_entity.pdbx_description
1 polymer ?
#
loop_
_entity_poly.entity_id
_entity_poly.type
_entity_poly.pdbx_seq_one_letter_code
_entity_poly.pdbx_strand_id
1 'polypeptide(L)'
;MTPDNSLEALFQDFPRAVRVDRYFMQQDLKNPDSFTCYVADPVGYEEARKEIERTGMGLLNEDEWEYCCGSGTRRLFKWGNQLHRSLIQDEANSPLWKENMFGLEIANAEFGPELIEGRPYTKGAWLEENFKAPVLNLLPLSSYYSVNLPLLVDPNGHLAAGYYCARRAIRIEM
;
A
#
# COMPACT_ATOMS: atom_id res chain seq x y z
N MET A 1 -12.46 -41.78 -8.68
CA MET A 1 -11.19 -41.07 -8.96
C MET A 1 -11.54 -39.61 -9.08
N THR A 2 -11.23 -38.82 -8.05
CA THR A 2 -11.20 -37.36 -8.17
C THR A 2 -10.11 -37.02 -9.20
N PRO A 3 -10.37 -36.13 -10.18
CA PRO A 3 -9.31 -35.68 -11.08
C PRO A 3 -8.21 -35.05 -10.23
N ASP A 4 -6.97 -35.48 -10.47
CA ASP A 4 -5.79 -34.91 -9.85
C ASP A 4 -5.53 -33.55 -10.52
N ASN A 5 -6.15 -32.51 -9.98
CA ASN A 5 -6.02 -31.11 -10.43
C ASN A 5 -4.64 -30.50 -10.12
N SER A 6 -3.65 -31.31 -9.73
CA SER A 6 -2.28 -30.84 -9.42
C SER A 6 -1.58 -30.16 -10.59
N LEU A 7 -1.87 -30.57 -11.83
CA LEU A 7 -1.33 -29.92 -13.04
C LEU A 7 -2.01 -28.59 -13.35
N GLU A 8 -3.32 -28.46 -13.15
CA GLU A 8 -4.01 -27.17 -13.34
C GLU A 8 -3.59 -26.14 -12.29
N ALA A 9 -3.28 -26.55 -11.06
CA ALA A 9 -2.71 -25.68 -10.03
C ALA A 9 -1.31 -25.16 -10.40
N LEU A 10 -0.57 -25.90 -11.24
CA LEU A 10 0.76 -25.52 -11.72
C LEU A 10 0.72 -24.43 -12.80
N PHE A 11 -0.40 -24.29 -13.49
CA PHE A 11 -0.62 -23.34 -14.58
C PHE A 11 -1.62 -22.22 -14.23
N GLN A 12 -2.01 -22.10 -12.96
CA GLN A 12 -2.63 -20.86 -12.50
C GLN A 12 -1.58 -19.76 -12.57
N ASP A 13 -1.99 -18.57 -13.05
CA ASP A 13 -1.17 -17.37 -12.93
C ASP A 13 -0.77 -17.24 -11.46
N PHE A 14 0.50 -17.53 -11.15
CA PHE A 14 1.01 -17.41 -9.79
C PHE A 14 0.79 -15.96 -9.36
N PRO A 15 0.25 -15.71 -8.15
CA PRO A 15 0.05 -14.35 -7.70
C PRO A 15 1.39 -13.61 -7.76
N ARG A 16 1.40 -12.38 -8.31
CA ARG A 16 2.61 -11.54 -8.44
C ARG A 16 3.38 -11.42 -7.11
N ALA A 17 2.66 -11.52 -6.00
CA ALA A 17 3.22 -11.73 -4.67
C ALA A 17 2.34 -12.67 -3.84
N VAL A 18 2.96 -13.55 -3.04
CA VAL A 18 2.28 -14.47 -2.11
C VAL A 18 2.84 -14.29 -0.71
N ARG A 19 1.96 -14.33 0.29
CA ARG A 19 2.32 -14.32 1.71
C ARG A 19 1.80 -15.58 2.40
N VAL A 20 2.68 -16.29 3.09
CA VAL A 20 2.34 -17.41 3.98
C VAL A 20 3.08 -17.24 5.29
N ASP A 21 2.38 -16.87 6.37
CA ASP A 21 2.97 -16.59 7.68
C ASP A 21 4.09 -15.52 7.60
N ARG A 22 5.33 -15.89 7.94
CA ARG A 22 6.54 -15.04 7.87
C ARG A 22 7.21 -15.01 6.50
N TYR A 23 6.74 -15.82 5.56
CA TYR A 23 7.34 -15.95 4.25
C TYR A 23 6.61 -15.04 3.26
N PHE A 24 7.36 -14.19 2.59
CA PHE A 24 6.89 -13.35 1.50
C PHE A 24 7.64 -13.73 0.23
N MET A 25 6.92 -14.01 -0.85
CA MET A 25 7.48 -14.33 -2.14
C MET A 25 7.00 -13.32 -3.16
N GLN A 26 7.93 -12.76 -3.92
CA GLN A 26 7.63 -11.82 -5.00
C GLN A 26 8.25 -12.30 -6.31
N GLN A 27 7.45 -12.32 -7.36
CA GLN A 27 7.90 -12.63 -8.72
C GLN A 27 8.66 -11.43 -9.31
N ASP A 28 9.77 -11.69 -10.00
CA ASP A 28 10.51 -10.65 -10.71
C ASP A 28 9.72 -10.18 -11.96
N LEU A 29 9.55 -8.87 -12.09
CA LEU A 29 8.77 -8.25 -13.18
C LEU A 29 9.43 -8.42 -14.56
N LYS A 30 10.75 -8.60 -14.62
CA LYS A 30 11.54 -8.77 -15.85
C LYS A 30 11.78 -10.24 -16.17
N ASN A 31 11.76 -11.11 -15.16
CA ASN A 31 11.92 -12.54 -15.31
C ASN A 31 10.85 -13.32 -14.51
N PRO A 32 9.72 -13.67 -15.14
CA PRO A 32 8.62 -14.39 -14.48
C PRO A 32 9.01 -15.75 -13.88
N ASP A 33 10.12 -16.35 -14.31
CA ASP A 33 10.62 -17.61 -13.74
C ASP A 33 11.48 -17.40 -12.48
N SER A 34 11.71 -16.15 -12.08
CA SER A 34 12.51 -15.79 -10.91
C SER A 34 11.63 -15.28 -9.78
N PHE A 35 11.86 -15.82 -8.57
CA PHE A 35 11.16 -15.42 -7.36
C PHE A 35 12.17 -15.03 -6.29
N THR A 36 11.90 -13.91 -5.61
CA THR A 36 12.63 -13.54 -4.40
C THR A 36 11.80 -13.93 -3.19
N CYS A 37 12.38 -14.76 -2.33
CA CYS A 37 11.78 -15.18 -1.07
C CYS A 37 12.41 -14.39 0.08
N TYR A 38 11.56 -13.77 0.88
CA TYR A 38 11.92 -13.03 2.07
C TYR A 38 11.38 -13.79 3.29
N VAL A 39 12.22 -13.91 4.32
CA VAL A 39 11.78 -14.33 5.65
C VAL A 39 11.74 -13.06 6.49
N ALA A 40 10.54 -12.66 6.89
CA ALA A 40 10.40 -11.47 7.72
C ALA A 40 10.76 -11.80 9.16
N ASP A 41 11.74 -11.07 9.68
CA ASP A 41 11.86 -10.91 11.12
C ASP A 41 10.69 -10.04 11.60
N PRO A 42 9.98 -10.44 12.67
CA PRO A 42 8.92 -9.62 13.23
C PRO A 42 9.51 -8.29 13.71
N VAL A 43 9.05 -7.18 13.13
CA VAL A 43 9.50 -5.82 13.47
C VAL A 43 8.30 -5.04 14.00
N GLY A 44 8.45 -4.39 15.15
CA GLY A 44 7.42 -3.49 15.70
C GLY A 44 7.39 -2.13 14.99
N TYR A 45 6.30 -1.37 15.15
CA TYR A 45 6.20 -0.01 14.58
C TYR A 45 7.37 0.89 15.02
N GLU A 46 7.69 0.93 16.32
CA GLU A 46 8.77 1.78 16.84
C GLU A 46 10.16 1.37 16.34
N GLU A 47 10.37 0.08 16.08
CA GLU A 47 11.62 -0.42 15.53
C GLU A 47 11.77 -0.02 14.06
N ALA A 48 10.70 -0.19 13.26
CA ALA A 48 10.68 0.25 11.86
C ALA A 48 10.90 1.78 11.75
N ARG A 49 10.24 2.55 12.62
CA ARG A 49 10.39 4.01 12.71
C ARG A 49 11.84 4.41 13.01
N LYS A 50 12.46 3.80 14.03
CA LYS A 50 13.86 4.06 14.39
C LYS A 50 14.85 3.69 13.29
N GLU A 51 14.59 2.61 12.55
CA GLU A 51 15.46 2.24 11.43
C GLU A 51 15.39 3.27 10.29
N ILE A 52 14.21 3.82 10.01
CA ILE A 52 14.06 4.95 9.07
C ILE A 52 14.82 6.18 9.59
N GLU A 53 14.67 6.52 10.88
CA GLU A 53 15.40 7.64 11.52
C GLU A 53 16.92 7.49 11.44
N ARG A 54 17.44 6.28 11.63
CA ARG A 54 18.88 5.97 11.53
C ARG A 54 19.47 6.31 10.17
N THR A 55 18.65 6.37 9.12
CA THR A 55 19.07 6.75 7.77
C THR A 55 18.97 8.25 7.47
N GLY A 56 18.65 9.09 8.47
CA GLY A 56 18.46 10.52 8.31
C GLY A 56 17.13 10.89 7.64
N MET A 57 16.15 9.97 7.66
CA MET A 57 14.80 10.20 7.14
C MET A 57 13.77 10.01 8.26
N GLY A 58 12.54 10.46 8.04
CA GLY A 58 11.43 10.26 8.97
C GLY A 58 10.16 9.82 8.25
N LEU A 59 9.16 9.43 9.05
CA LEU A 59 7.80 9.30 8.58
C LEU A 59 7.14 10.68 8.49
N LEU A 60 6.18 10.80 7.57
CA LEU A 60 5.27 11.94 7.52
C LEU A 60 4.23 11.80 8.64
N ASN A 61 3.82 12.90 9.27
CA ASN A 61 2.60 12.87 10.08
C ASN A 61 1.34 12.86 9.20
N GLU A 62 0.15 12.77 9.79
CA GLU A 62 -1.10 12.71 9.04
C GLU A 62 -1.29 13.92 8.11
N ASP A 63 -1.14 15.14 8.61
CA ASP A 63 -1.34 16.37 7.82
C ASP A 63 -0.34 16.47 6.65
N GLU A 64 0.93 16.14 6.90
CA GLU A 64 1.97 16.12 5.88
C GLU A 64 1.71 15.07 4.82
N TRP A 65 1.24 13.89 5.24
CA TRP A 65 0.87 12.81 4.32
C TRP A 65 -0.30 13.23 3.43
N GLU A 66 -1.36 13.77 4.01
CA GLU A 66 -2.52 14.27 3.25
C GLU A 66 -2.13 15.39 2.29
N TYR A 67 -1.28 16.32 2.72
CA TYR A 67 -0.78 17.40 1.87
C TYR A 67 0.03 16.88 0.69
N CYS A 68 0.98 15.96 0.94
CA CYS A 68 1.79 15.33 -0.09
C CYS A 68 0.93 14.54 -1.08
N CYS A 69 0.04 13.69 -0.59
CA CYS A 69 -0.78 12.81 -1.41
C CYS A 69 -1.88 13.55 -2.17
N GLY A 70 -2.51 14.54 -1.53
CA GLY A 70 -3.55 15.37 -2.13
C GLY A 70 -3.03 16.49 -3.03
N SER A 71 -1.72 16.77 -3.04
CA SER A 71 -1.09 17.91 -3.72
C SER A 71 -1.74 19.26 -3.43
N GLY A 72 -2.16 19.49 -2.18
CA GLY A 72 -2.89 20.70 -1.79
C GLY A 72 -4.30 20.83 -2.41
N THR A 73 -4.83 19.79 -3.05
CA THR A 73 -6.20 19.81 -3.60
C THR A 73 -7.22 19.44 -2.52
N ARG A 74 -8.40 20.07 -2.58
CA ARG A 74 -9.55 19.75 -1.70
C ARG A 74 -10.42 18.62 -2.26
N ARG A 75 -9.88 17.81 -3.16
CA ARG A 75 -10.61 16.73 -3.85
C ARG A 75 -10.42 15.43 -3.07
N LEU A 76 -11.43 14.56 -3.11
CA LEU A 76 -11.37 13.31 -2.37
C LEU A 76 -10.23 12.41 -2.87
N PHE A 77 -10.07 12.33 -4.19
CA PHE A 77 -9.00 11.57 -4.84
C PHE A 77 -8.02 12.48 -5.58
N LYS A 78 -6.76 12.06 -5.71
CA LYS A 78 -5.71 12.81 -6.44
C LYS A 78 -6.09 13.09 -7.91
N TRP A 79 -6.84 12.18 -8.53
CA TRP A 79 -7.34 12.32 -9.91
C TRP A 79 -8.66 13.10 -10.01
N GLY A 80 -9.25 13.45 -8.87
CA GLY A 80 -10.52 14.16 -8.75
C GLY A 80 -11.73 13.28 -8.48
N ASN A 81 -12.92 13.88 -8.47
CA ASN A 81 -14.14 13.24 -7.96
C ASN A 81 -14.84 12.31 -8.96
N GLN A 82 -14.21 12.03 -10.11
CA GLN A 82 -14.80 11.19 -11.14
C GLN A 82 -14.48 9.72 -10.88
N LEU A 83 -15.51 8.88 -10.84
CA LEU A 83 -15.41 7.44 -10.63
C LEU A 83 -15.76 6.73 -11.93
N HIS A 84 -14.74 6.42 -12.74
CA HIS A 84 -14.91 5.71 -14.01
C HIS A 84 -14.41 4.27 -13.88
N ARG A 85 -15.04 3.32 -14.59
CA ARG A 85 -14.58 1.91 -14.61
C ARG A 85 -13.15 1.75 -15.16
N SER A 86 -12.73 2.67 -16.03
CA SER A 86 -11.37 2.73 -16.57
C SER A 86 -10.29 2.98 -15.50
N LEU A 87 -10.65 3.47 -14.31
CA LEU A 87 -9.70 3.62 -13.20
C LEU A 87 -9.04 2.29 -12.84
N ILE A 88 -9.78 1.19 -12.91
CA ILE A 88 -9.29 -0.14 -12.51
C ILE A 88 -8.97 -1.00 -13.73
N GLN A 89 -9.73 -0.84 -14.83
CA GLN A 89 -9.64 -1.73 -16.00
C GLN A 89 -8.52 -1.39 -17.00
N ASP A 90 -8.03 -0.15 -17.00
CA ASP A 90 -6.98 0.31 -17.92
C ASP A 90 -5.75 0.74 -17.12
N GLU A 91 -4.96 -0.25 -16.65
CA GLU A 91 -3.74 0.01 -15.87
C GLU A 91 -2.78 0.97 -16.60
N ALA A 92 -2.65 0.85 -17.93
CA ALA A 92 -1.71 1.65 -18.71
C ALA A 92 -2.07 3.15 -18.71
N ASN A 93 -3.36 3.49 -18.75
CA ASN A 93 -3.80 4.90 -18.84
C ASN A 93 -4.45 5.45 -17.57
N SER A 94 -4.73 4.59 -16.59
CA SER A 94 -5.46 4.97 -15.39
C SER A 94 -4.73 6.05 -14.60
N PRO A 95 -5.44 7.11 -14.18
CA PRO A 95 -4.87 8.13 -13.31
C PRO A 95 -4.59 7.63 -11.89
N LEU A 96 -4.98 6.39 -11.54
CA LEU A 96 -4.47 5.74 -10.33
C LEU A 96 -2.95 5.66 -10.39
N TRP A 97 -2.37 5.21 -11.51
CA TRP A 97 -0.93 4.95 -11.63
C TRP A 97 -0.10 6.18 -11.98
N LYS A 98 -0.72 7.36 -12.05
CA LYS A 98 -0.04 8.60 -12.39
C LYS A 98 0.43 9.34 -11.14
N GLU A 99 1.54 10.05 -11.31
CA GLU A 99 2.03 11.03 -10.34
C GLU A 99 1.00 12.14 -10.11
N ASN A 100 1.01 12.69 -8.89
CA ASN A 100 0.19 13.84 -8.56
C ASN A 100 0.85 15.17 -8.99
N MET A 101 0.29 16.33 -8.61
CA MET A 101 0.82 17.63 -9.07
C MET A 101 2.21 17.97 -8.50
N PHE A 102 2.67 17.24 -7.48
CA PHE A 102 4.03 17.35 -6.95
C PHE A 102 5.01 16.37 -7.61
N GLY A 103 4.57 15.60 -8.61
CA GLY A 103 5.39 14.54 -9.21
C GLY A 103 5.53 13.33 -8.30
N LEU A 104 4.64 13.16 -7.31
CA LEU A 104 4.70 12.04 -6.37
C LEU A 104 3.84 10.88 -6.85
N GLU A 105 4.44 9.71 -6.93
CA GLU A 105 3.70 8.45 -6.95
C GLU A 105 3.10 8.22 -5.56
N ILE A 106 1.78 8.13 -5.52
CA ILE A 106 1.03 7.87 -4.28
C ILE A 106 0.73 6.39 -4.22
N ALA A 107 0.93 5.77 -3.05
CA ALA A 107 0.61 4.37 -2.83
C ALA A 107 -0.82 4.11 -3.32
N ASN A 108 -0.89 3.38 -4.42
CA ASN A 108 -2.13 2.83 -4.94
C ASN A 108 -2.42 1.51 -4.22
N ALA A 109 -3.57 0.94 -4.54
CA ALA A 109 -4.08 -0.31 -3.96
C ALA A 109 -3.06 -1.44 -3.77
N GLU A 110 -2.05 -1.53 -4.64
CA GLU A 110 -1.02 -2.57 -4.62
C GLU A 110 0.04 -2.40 -3.53
N PHE A 111 0.21 -1.20 -2.96
CA PHE A 111 1.26 -0.92 -1.98
C PHE A 111 0.78 -1.12 -0.52
N GLY A 112 -0.53 -1.23 -0.30
CA GLY A 112 -1.12 -1.31 1.03
C GLY A 112 -1.08 0.02 1.80
N PRO A 113 -1.48 0.01 3.08
CA PRO A 113 -1.41 1.19 3.95
C PRO A 113 0.02 1.70 4.15
N GLU A 114 0.18 3.02 4.08
CA GLU A 114 1.45 3.71 4.37
C GLU A 114 1.57 3.97 5.88
N LEU A 115 2.70 3.62 6.49
CA LEU A 115 3.05 3.99 7.86
C LEU A 115 3.25 5.52 7.96
N ILE A 116 2.68 6.11 8.99
CA ILE A 116 2.81 7.54 9.32
C ILE A 116 3.23 7.74 10.77
N GLU A 117 3.78 8.92 11.05
CA GLU A 117 4.17 9.35 12.38
C GLU A 117 2.95 9.67 13.24
N GLY A 118 2.87 9.05 14.42
CA GLY A 118 1.78 9.27 15.36
C GLY A 118 0.46 8.62 14.91
N ARG A 119 -0.63 8.90 15.61
CA ARG A 119 -1.95 8.34 15.27
C ARG A 119 -2.48 8.96 13.97
N PRO A 120 -3.17 8.19 13.11
CA PRO A 120 -3.60 6.79 13.27
C PRO A 120 -2.56 5.69 12.95
N TYR A 121 -1.27 6.01 12.86
CA TYR A 121 -0.12 5.14 12.52
C TYR A 121 -0.10 4.64 11.07
N THR A 122 -1.23 4.70 10.39
CA THR A 122 -1.37 4.25 9.00
C THR A 122 -2.34 5.14 8.23
N LYS A 123 -2.07 5.38 6.94
CA LYS A 123 -2.97 6.05 6.00
C LYS A 123 -3.18 5.20 4.75
N GLY A 124 -4.34 5.38 4.11
CA GLY A 124 -4.82 4.51 3.05
C GLY A 124 -5.24 3.13 3.56
N ALA A 125 -5.58 2.23 2.64
CA ALA A 125 -5.81 0.81 2.94
C ALA A 125 -5.72 -0.02 1.66
N TRP A 126 -5.79 -1.35 1.81
CA TRP A 126 -6.02 -2.25 0.68
C TRP A 126 -7.42 -2.02 0.08
N LEU A 127 -7.56 -2.19 -1.23
CA LEU A 127 -8.89 -2.29 -1.85
C LEU A 127 -9.52 -3.62 -1.44
N GLU A 128 -10.80 -3.62 -1.11
CA GLU A 128 -11.54 -4.85 -0.87
C GLU A 128 -12.36 -5.21 -2.11
N GLU A 129 -12.24 -6.45 -2.57
CA GLU A 129 -12.96 -6.93 -3.76
C GLU A 129 -14.50 -6.93 -3.60
N ASN A 130 -15.01 -6.82 -2.37
CA ASN A 130 -16.41 -7.13 -2.03
C ASN A 130 -17.35 -5.92 -1.87
N PHE A 131 -16.90 -4.69 -2.12
CA PHE A 131 -17.80 -3.53 -1.98
C PHE A 131 -18.82 -3.44 -3.13
N LYS A 132 -20.10 -3.58 -2.78
CA LYS A 132 -21.24 -3.42 -3.72
C LYS A 132 -21.38 -2.00 -4.30
N ALA A 133 -20.74 -1.00 -3.68
CA ALA A 133 -20.75 0.40 -4.10
C ALA A 133 -19.35 0.83 -4.57
N PRO A 134 -19.17 1.26 -5.84
CA PRO A 134 -17.86 1.60 -6.40
C PRO A 134 -17.10 2.69 -5.63
N VAL A 135 -17.82 3.69 -5.10
CA VAL A 135 -17.19 4.78 -4.32
C VAL A 135 -16.61 4.27 -3.00
N LEU A 136 -17.32 3.38 -2.31
CA LEU A 136 -16.85 2.83 -1.02
C LEU A 136 -15.62 1.96 -1.22
N ASN A 137 -15.56 1.22 -2.33
CA ASN A 137 -14.38 0.44 -2.69
C ASN A 137 -13.15 1.33 -2.87
N LEU A 138 -13.32 2.53 -3.45
CA LEU A 138 -12.21 3.40 -3.77
C LEU A 138 -11.79 4.33 -2.61
N LEU A 139 -12.58 4.43 -1.53
CA LEU A 139 -12.25 5.27 -0.38
C LEU A 139 -10.84 5.04 0.19
N PRO A 140 -10.32 3.81 0.32
CA PRO A 140 -8.92 3.55 0.66
C PRO A 140 -7.86 4.36 -0.11
N LEU A 141 -8.17 4.81 -1.34
CA LEU A 141 -7.27 5.58 -2.20
C LEU A 141 -7.44 7.10 -2.05
N SER A 142 -8.37 7.55 -1.19
CA SER A 142 -8.55 8.97 -0.87
C SER A 142 -7.47 9.44 0.09
N SER A 143 -6.92 10.63 -0.16
CA SER A 143 -5.95 11.25 0.75
C SER A 143 -6.52 11.47 2.16
N TYR A 144 -7.81 11.81 2.25
CA TYR A 144 -8.51 12.02 3.52
C TYR A 144 -9.07 10.73 4.14
N TYR A 145 -8.80 9.56 3.55
CA TYR A 145 -9.30 8.32 4.11
C TYR A 145 -8.55 8.00 5.40
N SER A 146 -9.33 7.76 6.44
CA SER A 146 -8.84 7.33 7.74
C SER A 146 -9.84 6.33 8.27
N VAL A 147 -9.35 5.16 8.68
CA VAL A 147 -10.18 4.15 9.30
C VAL A 147 -10.23 4.49 10.79
N ASN A 148 -11.42 4.64 11.37
CA ASN A 148 -11.60 4.88 12.82
C ASN A 148 -11.12 3.68 13.68
N LEU A 149 -10.62 2.62 13.06
CA LEU A 149 -9.90 1.51 13.67
C LEU A 149 -8.47 1.56 13.13
N PRO A 150 -7.43 1.56 13.97
CA PRO A 150 -6.08 1.54 13.46
C PRO A 150 -5.89 0.22 12.69
N LEU A 151 -5.54 0.31 11.39
CA LEU A 151 -5.16 -0.87 10.60
C LEU A 151 -3.97 -1.58 11.25
N LEU A 152 -3.14 -0.80 11.96
CA LEU A 152 -2.23 -1.28 12.98
C LEU A 152 -3.00 -1.65 14.26
N VAL A 153 -3.39 -2.92 14.37
CA VAL A 153 -4.21 -3.44 15.50
C VAL A 153 -3.53 -3.24 16.87
N ASP A 154 -2.19 -3.27 16.92
CA ASP A 154 -1.41 -2.99 18.12
C ASP A 154 -0.08 -2.29 17.76
N PRO A 155 0.16 -1.04 18.21
CA PRO A 155 1.44 -0.37 17.99
C PRO A 155 2.62 -1.04 18.73
N ASN A 156 2.35 -1.88 19.74
CA ASN A 156 3.35 -2.72 20.39
C ASN A 156 3.43 -4.12 19.77
N GLY A 157 2.57 -4.42 18.80
CA GLY A 157 2.58 -5.66 18.05
C GLY A 157 3.58 -5.61 16.89
N HIS A 158 3.80 -6.78 16.29
CA HIS A 158 4.64 -6.88 15.10
C HIS A 158 3.86 -6.47 13.84
N LEU A 159 4.54 -5.77 12.94
CA LEU A 159 4.05 -5.46 11.61
C LEU A 159 3.96 -6.74 10.78
N ALA A 160 2.83 -6.96 10.14
CA ALA A 160 2.67 -8.05 9.19
C ALA A 160 3.56 -7.81 7.97
N ALA A 161 4.42 -8.78 7.67
CA ALA A 161 5.30 -8.76 6.51
C ALA A 161 4.53 -8.47 5.22
N GLY A 162 5.06 -7.56 4.40
CA GLY A 162 4.48 -7.17 3.11
C GLY A 162 3.10 -6.49 3.18
N TYR A 163 2.59 -6.17 4.38
CA TYR A 163 1.27 -5.54 4.52
C TYR A 163 1.33 -4.00 4.50
N TYR A 164 2.43 -3.43 5.00
CA TYR A 164 2.62 -1.99 5.13
C TYR A 164 3.74 -1.52 4.21
N CYS A 165 3.63 -0.29 3.73
CA CYS A 165 4.72 0.45 3.09
C CYS A 165 5.01 1.73 3.89
N ALA A 166 6.09 2.45 3.55
CA ALA A 166 6.43 3.70 4.22
C ALA A 166 7.03 4.70 3.23
N ARG A 167 6.48 5.92 3.22
CA ARG A 167 7.09 7.06 2.53
C ARG A 167 8.06 7.74 3.46
N ARG A 168 9.31 7.79 3.04
CA ARG A 168 10.40 8.40 3.78
C ARG A 168 10.53 9.87 3.37
N ALA A 169 10.67 10.74 4.36
CA ALA A 169 10.84 12.17 4.15
C ALA A 169 12.13 12.67 4.80
N ILE A 170 12.74 13.68 4.19
CA ILE A 170 13.84 14.43 4.80
C ILE A 170 13.26 15.72 5.36
N ARG A 171 13.44 15.94 6.66
CA ARG A 171 13.04 17.18 7.33
C ARG A 171 14.19 18.17 7.26
N ILE A 172 13.92 19.35 6.69
CA ILE A 172 14.86 20.46 6.66
C ILE A 172 14.37 21.47 7.69
N GLU A 173 15.06 21.54 8.82
CA GLU A 173 14.83 22.58 9.82
C GLU A 173 15.53 23.87 9.36
N MET A 174 14.80 24.99 9.40
CA MET A 174 15.31 26.33 9.07
C MET A 174 15.55 27.15 10.34
#